data_AF-A0A1H1YJ25-F1
#
_entry.id   AF-A0A1H1YJ25-F1
#
_cell.length_a   1.000
_cell.length_b   1.000
_cell.length_c   1.000
_cell.angle_alpha   90.00
_cell.angle_beta   90.00
_cell.angle_gamma   90.00
#
_symmetry.space_group_name_H-M   'P 1'
#
loop_
_entity.id
_entity.type
_entity.pdbx_description
1 polymer ?
#
loop_
_entity_poly.entity_id
_entity_poly.type
_entity_poly.pdbx_seq_one_letter_code
_entity_poly.pdbx_strand_id
1 'polypeptide(L)'
;MPDDWGFFERVSESKEQMRILVNCAWKKDAPPSGLGQLLSITINLYSVRSQQKSKAGMIAELEKLEQRLEDAVTAGGEASYIGRINTPKRLEYYYYIGDNTSLDSLKAMLGKHQEYRLHYYAKPDPDWSFYRYMLPDALEELFIHNAQMVYALLNRGDDIRQPRNVYHWLLFRDSDERKMMRMKLEGMGYRIEEGRSGEPEPEYPYPLVISRFEDVRLETVNGRVDELYRMLGGNGGKYDGWGSVMKQPAIYRLRLWLKKRLGTLSLSGRPKG
;
A
#
# COMPACT_ATOMS: atom_id res chain seq x y z
N MET A 1 -9.80 3.38 -17.40
CA MET A 1 -8.33 3.28 -17.47
C MET A 1 -7.94 1.94 -16.84
N PRO A 2 -6.79 1.34 -17.17
CA PRO A 2 -6.30 0.21 -16.40
C PRO A 2 -5.98 0.66 -14.98
N ASP A 3 -6.44 -0.10 -13.99
CA ASP A 3 -6.35 0.24 -12.57
C ASP A 3 -5.51 -0.80 -11.83
N ASP A 4 -4.34 -0.37 -11.34
CA ASP A 4 -3.48 -1.18 -10.47
C ASP A 4 -2.94 -0.28 -9.34
N TRP A 5 -3.71 -0.13 -8.26
CA TRP A 5 -3.41 0.84 -7.22
C TRP A 5 -2.46 0.29 -6.14
N GLY A 6 -1.28 0.92 -6.01
CA GLY A 6 -0.32 0.68 -4.94
C GLY A 6 -0.42 1.73 -3.83
N PHE A 7 -0.45 1.28 -2.56
CA PHE A 7 -0.38 2.16 -1.39
C PHE A 7 0.79 1.78 -0.48
N PHE A 8 1.68 2.73 -0.20
CA PHE A 8 2.86 2.51 0.63
C PHE A 8 3.32 3.78 1.34
N GLU A 9 4.22 3.62 2.33
CA GLU A 9 4.85 4.73 3.04
C GLU A 9 6.29 4.90 2.58
N ARG A 10 6.71 6.16 2.37
CA ARG A 10 8.05 6.58 1.98
C ARG A 10 8.52 7.70 2.90
N VAL A 11 9.80 7.71 3.23
CA VAL A 11 10.43 8.87 3.89
C VAL A 11 11.18 9.67 2.83
N SER A 12 10.84 10.95 2.67
CA SER A 12 11.53 11.84 1.74
C SER A 12 12.98 12.12 2.18
N GLU A 13 13.80 12.66 1.29
CA GLU A 13 15.15 13.13 1.61
C GLU A 13 15.16 14.15 2.75
N SER A 14 14.11 14.98 2.84
CA SER A 14 13.90 15.95 3.92
C SER A 14 13.33 15.33 5.21
N LYS A 15 13.33 14.00 5.33
CA LYS A 15 12.79 13.23 6.47
C LYS A 15 11.28 13.43 6.72
N GLU A 16 10.53 13.79 5.69
CA GLU A 16 9.07 13.86 5.79
C GLU A 16 8.46 12.48 5.50
N GLN A 17 7.54 12.04 6.36
CA GLN A 17 6.76 10.83 6.10
C GLN A 17 5.68 11.13 5.05
N MET A 18 5.68 10.32 3.99
CA MET A 18 4.76 10.40 2.87
C MET A 18 3.98 9.09 2.78
N ARG A 19 2.67 9.18 2.64
CA ARG A 19 1.81 8.06 2.25
C ARG A 19 1.44 8.25 0.79
N ILE A 20 1.89 7.34 -0.06
CA ILE A 20 1.76 7.44 -1.51
C ILE A 20 0.69 6.44 -1.94
N LEU A 21 -0.29 6.93 -2.70
CA LEU A 21 -1.21 6.10 -3.48
C LEU A 21 -0.90 6.40 -4.95
N VAL A 22 -0.56 5.39 -5.74
CA VAL A 22 -0.19 5.55 -7.16
C VAL A 22 -0.80 4.44 -7.99
N ASN A 23 -1.25 4.76 -9.21
CA ASN A 23 -1.68 3.77 -10.18
C ASN A 23 -0.45 3.19 -10.90
N CYS A 24 -0.07 1.96 -10.57
CA CYS A 24 1.03 1.20 -11.13
C CYS A 24 0.76 0.62 -12.53
N ALA A 25 -0.44 0.82 -13.11
CA ALA A 25 -0.83 0.22 -14.38
C ALA A 25 0.14 0.55 -15.53
N TRP A 26 0.70 1.77 -15.54
CA TRP A 26 1.65 2.22 -16.58
C TRP A 26 3.12 1.97 -16.23
N LYS A 27 3.42 1.15 -15.21
CA LYS A 27 4.79 0.88 -14.77
C LYS A 27 5.69 0.33 -15.89
N LYS A 28 5.12 -0.49 -16.78
CA LYS A 28 5.84 -1.14 -17.90
C LYS A 28 5.59 -0.48 -19.26
N ASP A 29 4.66 0.46 -19.33
CA ASP A 29 4.25 1.10 -20.57
C ASP A 29 5.04 2.38 -20.83
N ALA A 30 5.18 2.72 -22.11
CA ALA A 30 5.61 4.05 -22.50
C ALA A 30 4.56 5.10 -22.10
N PRO A 31 4.97 6.36 -21.81
CA PRO A 31 4.04 7.45 -21.58
C PRO A 31 2.96 7.53 -22.67
N PRO A 32 1.67 7.60 -22.33
CA PRO A 32 0.60 7.81 -23.31
C PRO A 32 0.84 9.10 -24.12
N SER A 33 0.70 9.00 -25.44
CA SER A 33 0.83 10.15 -26.34
C SER A 33 -0.19 11.23 -25.98
N GLY A 34 0.24 12.50 -26.00
CA GLY A 34 -0.61 13.66 -25.74
C GLY A 34 -0.72 14.09 -24.27
N LEU A 35 -0.32 13.24 -23.32
CA LEU A 35 -0.33 13.55 -21.88
C LEU A 35 1.04 14.04 -21.39
N GLY A 36 1.49 15.17 -21.92
CA GLY A 36 2.85 15.70 -21.72
C GLY A 36 3.03 16.60 -20.51
N GLN A 37 1.97 16.95 -19.78
CA GLN A 37 2.04 17.91 -18.67
C GLN A 37 1.68 17.29 -17.33
N LEU A 38 2.56 17.45 -16.35
CA LEU A 38 2.28 17.14 -14.97
C LEU A 38 1.50 18.29 -14.34
N LEU A 39 0.35 17.98 -13.76
CA LEU A 39 -0.44 18.86 -12.90
C LEU A 39 -0.44 18.30 -11.47
N SER A 40 -0.02 19.11 -10.50
CA SER A 40 -0.21 18.84 -9.08
C SER A 40 -1.18 19.83 -8.47
N ILE A 41 -2.02 19.36 -7.55
CA ILE A 41 -2.94 20.19 -6.79
C ILE A 41 -2.78 19.88 -5.30
N THR A 42 -2.42 20.90 -4.53
CA THR A 42 -2.05 20.79 -3.12
C THR A 42 -3.14 21.41 -2.24
N ILE A 43 -3.63 20.62 -1.29
CA ILE A 43 -4.49 21.06 -0.18
C ILE A 43 -3.64 21.20 1.08
N ASN A 44 -3.71 22.36 1.73
CA ASN A 44 -3.12 22.55 3.05
C ASN A 44 -4.04 21.91 4.12
N LEU A 45 -3.56 20.92 4.87
CA LEU A 45 -4.41 20.23 5.84
C LEU A 45 -4.71 21.06 7.09
N TYR A 46 -3.91 22.10 7.40
CA TYR A 46 -4.18 22.98 8.53
C TYR A 46 -5.42 23.85 8.31
N SER A 47 -5.63 24.36 7.09
CA SER A 47 -6.82 25.15 6.76
C SER A 47 -8.09 24.31 6.91
N VAL A 48 -8.09 23.08 6.39
CA VAL A 48 -9.21 22.13 6.53
C VAL A 48 -9.46 21.80 8.01
N ARG A 49 -8.42 21.48 8.77
CA ARG A 49 -8.53 21.18 10.21
C ARG A 49 -9.10 22.34 11.01
N SER A 50 -8.71 23.59 10.70
CA SER A 50 -9.21 24.77 11.41
C SER A 50 -10.71 24.99 11.25
N GLN A 51 -11.31 24.45 10.18
CA GLN A 51 -12.74 24.58 9.90
C GLN A 51 -13.59 23.43 10.44
N GLN A 52 -12.97 22.29 10.78
CA GLN A 52 -13.68 21.07 11.14
C GLN A 52 -13.45 20.71 12.60
N LYS A 53 -14.55 20.55 13.35
CA LYS A 53 -14.51 20.20 14.78
C LYS A 53 -14.26 18.72 15.05
N SER A 54 -14.36 17.88 14.03
CA SER A 54 -14.21 16.42 14.16
C SER A 54 -13.41 15.83 13.01
N LYS A 55 -12.75 14.70 13.28
CA LYS A 55 -12.02 13.92 12.26
C LYS A 55 -12.95 13.43 11.15
N ALA A 56 -14.17 13.03 11.49
CA ALA A 56 -15.16 12.58 10.50
C ALA A 56 -15.60 13.73 9.57
N GLY A 57 -15.82 14.93 10.12
CA GLY A 57 -16.13 16.11 9.32
C GLY A 57 -14.97 16.51 8.40
N MET A 58 -13.74 16.42 8.89
CA MET A 58 -12.54 16.63 8.06
C MET A 58 -12.47 15.66 6.88
N ILE A 59 -12.71 14.37 7.11
CA ILE A 59 -12.68 13.36 6.04
C ILE A 59 -13.77 13.66 4.99
N ALA A 60 -15.01 13.90 5.44
CA ALA A 60 -16.12 14.18 4.52
C ALA A 60 -15.89 15.45 3.69
N GLU A 61 -15.27 16.49 4.25
CA GLU A 61 -14.92 17.69 3.48
C GLU A 61 -13.78 17.45 2.49
N LEU A 62 -12.77 16.65 2.85
CA LEU A 62 -11.71 16.27 1.91
C LEU A 62 -12.26 15.46 0.74
N GLU A 63 -13.19 14.53 0.98
CA GLU A 63 -13.86 13.76 -0.07
C GLU A 63 -14.66 14.66 -1.03
N LYS A 64 -15.37 15.67 -0.50
CA LYS A 64 -16.07 16.65 -1.34
C LYS A 64 -15.11 17.50 -2.16
N LEU A 65 -13.97 17.91 -1.58
CA LEU A 65 -12.95 18.68 -2.29
C LEU A 65 -12.30 17.84 -3.38
N GLU A 66 -12.02 16.56 -3.11
CA GLU A 66 -11.49 15.60 -4.09
C GLU A 66 -12.41 15.48 -5.30
N GLN A 67 -13.72 15.27 -5.08
CA GLN A 67 -14.70 15.21 -6.17
C GLN A 67 -14.73 16.50 -7.00
N ARG A 68 -14.75 17.67 -6.34
CA ARG A 68 -14.78 18.97 -7.04
C ARG A 68 -13.50 19.22 -7.82
N LEU A 69 -12.36 18.75 -7.32
CA LEU A 69 -11.07 18.83 -8.01
C LEU A 69 -11.08 17.98 -9.27
N GLU A 70 -11.55 16.74 -9.16
CA GLU A 70 -11.66 15.82 -10.30
C GLU A 70 -12.59 16.40 -11.38
N ASP A 71 -13.78 16.87 -11.00
CA ASP A 71 -14.74 17.49 -11.92
C ASP A 71 -14.12 18.72 -12.62
N ALA A 72 -13.39 19.56 -11.88
CA ALA A 72 -12.80 20.78 -12.42
C ALA A 72 -11.62 20.51 -13.38
N VAL A 73 -10.83 19.47 -13.11
CA VAL A 73 -9.72 19.05 -13.98
C VAL A 73 -10.26 18.40 -15.25
N THR A 74 -11.22 17.49 -15.13
CA THR A 74 -11.82 16.77 -16.27
C THR A 74 -12.64 17.69 -17.18
N ALA A 75 -13.27 18.74 -16.64
CA ALA A 75 -13.94 19.76 -17.45
C ALA A 75 -12.97 20.58 -18.35
N GLY A 76 -11.67 20.56 -18.04
CA GLY A 76 -10.63 21.28 -18.79
C GLY A 76 -10.17 20.57 -20.06
N GLY A 77 -10.38 19.26 -20.17
CA GLY A 77 -9.88 18.43 -21.27
C GLY A 77 -9.39 17.06 -20.79
N GLU A 78 -8.48 16.46 -21.56
CA GLU A 78 -7.90 15.16 -21.22
C GLU A 78 -7.05 15.27 -19.96
N ALA A 79 -7.32 14.37 -19.00
CA ALA A 79 -6.60 14.26 -17.76
C ALA A 79 -6.60 12.81 -17.27
N SER A 80 -5.46 12.35 -16.77
CA SER A 80 -5.29 11.04 -16.15
C SER A 80 -4.83 11.23 -14.72
N TYR A 81 -5.65 10.82 -13.76
CA TYR A 81 -5.27 10.80 -12.36
C TYR A 81 -4.28 9.65 -12.11
N ILE A 82 -3.08 9.97 -11.63
CA ILE A 82 -2.04 8.97 -11.39
C ILE A 82 -1.85 8.64 -9.92
N GLY A 83 -2.33 9.48 -9.01
CA GLY A 83 -2.20 9.23 -7.58
C GLY A 83 -2.11 10.47 -6.71
N ARG A 84 -1.81 10.24 -5.43
CA ARG A 84 -1.68 11.27 -4.41
C ARG A 84 -0.56 10.99 -3.42
N ILE A 85 -0.02 12.07 -2.87
CA ILE A 85 0.94 12.05 -1.77
C ILE A 85 0.30 12.75 -0.57
N ASN A 86 0.22 12.03 0.54
CA ASN A 86 -0.34 12.53 1.78
C ASN A 86 0.79 12.68 2.79
N THR A 87 1.00 13.88 3.29
CA THR A 87 1.90 14.14 4.42
C THR A 87 1.09 14.65 5.63
N PRO A 88 1.69 14.81 6.82
CA PRO A 88 0.98 15.38 7.96
C PRO A 88 0.45 16.80 7.72
N LYS A 89 1.03 17.54 6.75
CA LYS A 89 0.76 18.96 6.50
C LYS A 89 -0.03 19.21 5.22
N ARG A 90 0.10 18.36 4.20
CA ARG A 90 -0.49 18.56 2.88
C ARG A 90 -1.02 17.29 2.28
N LEU A 91 -1.98 17.46 1.37
CA LEU A 91 -2.53 16.42 0.52
C LEU A 91 -2.36 16.88 -0.93
N GLU A 92 -1.64 16.11 -1.73
CA GLU A 92 -1.25 16.49 -3.09
C GLU A 92 -1.80 15.46 -4.07
N TYR A 93 -2.60 15.93 -5.03
CA TYR A 93 -3.14 15.12 -6.12
C TYR A 93 -2.34 15.35 -7.38
N TYR A 94 -2.02 14.29 -8.11
CA TYR A 94 -1.21 14.33 -9.31
C TYR A 94 -1.97 13.78 -10.52
N TYR A 95 -1.93 14.55 -11.59
CA TYR A 95 -2.54 14.24 -12.88
C TYR A 95 -1.52 14.44 -13.98
N TYR A 96 -1.59 13.64 -15.03
CA TYR A 96 -1.04 14.02 -16.33
C TYR A 96 -2.18 14.52 -17.21
N ILE A 97 -2.04 15.74 -17.73
CA ILE A 97 -3.04 16.41 -18.55
C ILE A 97 -2.55 16.59 -19.98
N GLY A 98 -3.50 16.71 -20.90
CA GLY A 98 -3.24 17.02 -22.29
C GLY A 98 -2.58 18.39 -22.48
N ASP A 99 -1.76 18.54 -23.52
CA ASP A 99 -1.06 19.81 -23.82
C ASP A 99 -2.03 21.00 -24.06
N ASN A 100 -3.26 20.70 -24.49
CA ASN A 100 -4.32 21.68 -24.75
C ASN A 100 -5.35 21.78 -23.61
N THR A 101 -5.15 21.11 -22.48
CA THR A 101 -6.10 21.11 -21.36
C THR A 101 -6.17 22.51 -20.73
N SER A 102 -7.38 23.07 -20.65
CA SER A 102 -7.60 24.37 -19.99
C SER A 102 -7.66 24.20 -18.47
N LEU A 103 -7.02 25.12 -17.75
CA LEU A 103 -7.04 25.16 -16.29
C LEU A 103 -8.07 26.15 -15.72
N ASP A 104 -8.94 26.73 -16.54
CA ASP A 104 -9.84 27.79 -16.09
C ASP A 104 -10.93 27.29 -15.14
N SER A 105 -11.47 26.10 -15.39
CA SER A 105 -12.39 25.42 -14.46
C SER A 105 -11.73 25.15 -13.10
N LEU A 106 -10.47 24.71 -13.11
CA LEU A 106 -9.67 24.51 -11.90
C LEU A 106 -9.46 25.85 -11.16
N LYS A 107 -9.00 26.90 -11.85
CA LYS A 107 -8.81 28.24 -11.27
C LYS A 107 -10.10 28.79 -10.66
N ALA A 108 -11.23 28.62 -11.34
CA ALA A 108 -12.54 29.05 -10.85
C ALA A 108 -12.94 28.28 -9.59
N MET A 109 -12.68 26.97 -9.54
CA MET A 109 -12.93 26.15 -8.35
C MET A 109 -12.05 26.58 -7.17
N LEU A 110 -10.73 26.75 -7.39
CA LEU A 110 -9.80 27.25 -6.38
C LEU A 110 -10.21 28.63 -5.85
N GLY A 111 -10.67 29.52 -6.74
CA GLY A 111 -11.15 30.85 -6.39
C GLY A 111 -12.42 30.86 -5.52
N LYS A 112 -13.27 29.82 -5.62
CA LYS A 112 -14.44 29.64 -4.74
C LYS A 112 -14.08 29.04 -3.37
N HIS A 113 -12.89 28.47 -3.24
CA HIS A 113 -12.45 27.69 -2.09
C HIS A 113 -11.15 28.23 -1.46
N GLN A 114 -11.01 29.56 -1.42
CA GLN A 114 -9.83 30.24 -0.89
C GLN A 114 -9.56 29.94 0.59
N GLU A 115 -10.61 29.60 1.33
CA GLU A 115 -10.55 29.21 2.74
C GLU A 115 -9.66 27.99 2.98
N TYR A 116 -9.47 27.13 1.96
CA TYR A 116 -8.62 25.94 2.03
C TYR A 116 -7.18 26.17 1.57
N ARG A 117 -6.83 27.37 1.09
CA ARG A 117 -5.48 27.71 0.59
C ARG A 117 -4.97 26.66 -0.40
N LEU A 118 -5.82 26.34 -1.38
CA LEU A 118 -5.52 25.41 -2.46
C LEU A 118 -4.53 26.06 -3.42
N HIS A 119 -3.55 25.29 -3.88
CA HIS A 119 -2.60 25.72 -4.89
C HIS A 119 -2.44 24.63 -5.95
N TYR A 120 -2.19 25.02 -7.18
CA TYR A 120 -1.81 24.07 -8.24
C TYR A 120 -0.48 24.47 -8.84
N TYR A 121 0.21 23.48 -9.40
CA TYR A 121 1.41 23.66 -10.18
C TYR A 121 1.33 22.79 -11.42
N ALA A 122 1.67 23.36 -12.58
CA ALA A 122 1.70 22.64 -13.84
C ALA A 122 3.07 22.83 -14.49
N LYS A 123 3.65 21.75 -15.02
CA LYS A 123 4.90 21.80 -15.79
C LYS A 123 4.92 20.74 -16.89
N PRO A 124 5.68 20.96 -17.98
CA PRO A 124 6.00 19.88 -18.91
C PRO A 124 6.73 18.73 -18.20
N ASP A 125 6.31 17.50 -18.49
CA ASP A 125 6.94 16.25 -18.07
C ASP A 125 6.60 15.12 -19.07
N PRO A 126 6.99 15.24 -20.36
CA PRO A 126 6.58 14.31 -21.41
C PRO A 126 7.10 12.88 -21.19
N ASP A 127 8.21 12.73 -20.46
CA ASP A 127 8.81 11.43 -20.15
C ASP A 127 8.18 10.76 -18.92
N TRP A 128 7.20 11.42 -18.29
CA TRP A 128 6.55 10.99 -17.06
C TRP A 128 7.55 10.75 -15.91
N SER A 129 8.59 11.59 -15.82
CA SER A 129 9.67 11.43 -14.85
C SER A 129 9.15 11.46 -13.41
N PHE A 130 8.15 12.29 -13.12
CA PHE A 130 7.55 12.38 -11.80
C PHE A 130 6.71 11.13 -11.47
N TYR A 131 5.97 10.59 -12.42
CA TYR A 131 5.31 9.30 -12.26
C TYR A 131 6.32 8.20 -11.92
N ARG A 132 7.47 8.13 -12.63
CA ARG A 132 8.52 7.14 -12.32
C ARG A 132 9.06 7.30 -10.91
N TYR A 133 9.21 8.54 -10.42
CA TYR A 133 9.55 8.79 -9.03
C TYR A 133 8.46 8.29 -8.06
N MET A 134 7.17 8.46 -8.39
CA MET A 134 6.07 8.01 -7.54
C MET A 134 5.90 6.49 -7.46
N LEU A 135 6.42 5.74 -8.43
CA LEU A 135 6.33 4.27 -8.41
C LEU A 135 7.08 3.69 -7.22
N PRO A 136 6.59 2.56 -6.66
CA PRO A 136 7.28 1.88 -5.57
C PRO A 136 8.60 1.30 -6.06
N ASP A 137 9.63 1.36 -5.21
CA ASP A 137 10.83 0.54 -5.35
C ASP A 137 10.57 -0.92 -4.91
N ALA A 138 11.59 -1.78 -5.02
CA ALA A 138 11.45 -3.19 -4.69
C ALA A 138 11.06 -3.47 -3.22
N LEU A 139 11.48 -2.62 -2.28
CA LEU A 139 11.10 -2.75 -0.88
C LEU A 139 9.66 -2.25 -0.66
N GLU A 140 9.31 -1.14 -1.29
CA GLU A 140 7.96 -0.57 -1.22
C GLU A 140 6.92 -1.49 -1.87
N GLU A 141 7.29 -2.26 -2.90
CA GLU A 141 6.47 -3.35 -3.45
C GLU A 141 6.15 -4.41 -2.38
N LEU A 142 7.13 -4.79 -1.55
CA LEU A 142 6.90 -5.69 -0.42
C LEU A 142 5.94 -5.06 0.60
N PHE A 143 6.03 -3.75 0.84
CA PHE A 143 5.09 -3.06 1.73
C PHE A 143 3.65 -3.03 1.18
N ILE A 144 3.48 -2.84 -0.14
CA ILE A 144 2.17 -2.96 -0.79
C ILE A 144 1.62 -4.37 -0.59
N HIS A 145 2.45 -5.39 -0.82
CA HIS A 145 2.05 -6.79 -0.63
C HIS A 145 1.67 -7.08 0.84
N ASN A 146 2.43 -6.58 1.80
CA ASN A 146 2.13 -6.70 3.23
C ASN A 146 0.77 -6.09 3.57
N ALA A 147 0.47 -4.89 3.05
CA ALA A 147 -0.81 -4.24 3.26
C ALA A 147 -1.98 -5.08 2.71
N GLN A 148 -1.83 -5.63 1.50
CA GLN A 148 -2.82 -6.53 0.90
C GLN A 148 -3.05 -7.79 1.75
N MET A 149 -1.97 -8.42 2.23
CA MET A 149 -2.06 -9.61 3.09
C MET A 149 -2.74 -9.32 4.43
N VAL A 150 -2.35 -8.24 5.12
CA VAL A 150 -2.93 -7.84 6.41
C VAL A 150 -4.41 -7.49 6.24
N TYR A 151 -4.78 -6.78 5.18
CA TYR A 151 -6.17 -6.49 4.86
C TYR A 151 -6.98 -7.78 4.60
N ALA A 152 -6.38 -8.73 3.88
CA ALA A 152 -7.01 -10.02 3.63
C ALA A 152 -7.17 -10.88 4.91
N LEU A 153 -6.28 -10.74 5.89
CA LEU A 153 -6.42 -11.36 7.22
C LEU A 153 -7.58 -10.72 7.99
N LEU A 154 -7.63 -9.39 8.07
CA LEU A 154 -8.71 -8.65 8.73
C LEU A 154 -10.09 -9.00 8.16
N ASN A 155 -10.22 -9.05 6.83
CA ASN A 155 -11.48 -9.41 6.17
C ASN A 155 -11.94 -10.84 6.46
N ARG A 156 -11.00 -11.74 6.77
CA ARG A 156 -11.29 -13.12 7.19
C ARG A 156 -11.48 -13.26 8.71
N GLY A 157 -11.57 -12.15 9.43
CA GLY A 157 -11.84 -12.11 10.87
C GLY A 157 -10.64 -12.44 11.75
N ASP A 158 -9.42 -12.25 11.24
CA ASP A 158 -8.20 -12.40 12.02
C ASP A 158 -8.02 -11.27 13.04
N ASP A 159 -7.63 -11.59 14.27
CA ASP A 159 -7.16 -10.59 15.24
C ASP A 159 -5.66 -10.35 15.06
N ILE A 160 -5.31 -9.47 14.12
CA ILE A 160 -3.92 -9.18 13.73
C ILE A 160 -3.02 -8.73 14.89
N ARG A 161 -3.59 -8.34 16.03
CA ARG A 161 -2.84 -7.93 17.24
C ARG A 161 -2.41 -9.12 18.08
N GLN A 162 -3.02 -10.28 17.92
CA GLN A 162 -2.69 -11.47 18.69
C GLN A 162 -1.34 -12.05 18.21
N PRO A 163 -0.32 -12.15 19.10
CA PRO A 163 0.97 -12.71 18.75
C PRO A 163 0.88 -14.17 18.29
N ARG A 164 1.73 -14.53 17.34
CA ARG A 164 1.80 -15.83 16.67
C ARG A 164 3.18 -16.02 16.03
N ASN A 165 3.48 -17.24 15.62
CA ASN A 165 4.64 -17.46 14.76
C ASN A 165 4.38 -16.83 13.38
N VAL A 166 5.19 -15.84 13.06
CA VAL A 166 5.33 -15.24 11.73
C VAL A 166 6.55 -15.87 11.09
N TYR A 167 6.36 -16.49 9.93
CA TYR A 167 7.39 -17.16 9.16
C TYR A 167 7.87 -16.24 8.05
N HIS A 168 9.17 -16.27 7.76
CA HIS A 168 9.79 -15.55 6.66
C HIS A 168 10.61 -16.50 5.80
N TRP A 169 10.50 -16.31 4.49
CA TRP A 169 11.23 -17.06 3.47
C TRP A 169 12.31 -16.17 2.88
N LEU A 170 13.54 -16.67 2.96
CA LEU A 170 14.74 -16.01 2.45
C LEU A 170 15.40 -16.97 1.46
N LEU A 171 15.89 -16.45 0.35
CA LEU A 171 16.57 -17.23 -0.68
C LEU A 171 18.00 -16.70 -0.85
N PHE A 172 18.98 -17.59 -1.06
CA PHE A 172 20.38 -17.22 -1.20
C PHE A 172 20.98 -17.82 -2.48
N ARG A 173 21.92 -17.08 -3.07
CA ARG A 173 22.71 -17.51 -4.23
C ARG A 173 23.75 -18.54 -3.85
N ASP A 174 24.32 -18.39 -2.66
CA ASP A 174 25.40 -19.24 -2.15
C ASP A 174 25.06 -19.93 -0.81
N SER A 175 25.58 -21.15 -0.63
CA SER A 175 25.31 -21.96 0.55
C SER A 175 25.98 -21.44 1.82
N ASP A 176 27.15 -20.78 1.70
CA ASP A 176 27.89 -20.19 2.80
C ASP A 176 27.28 -18.85 3.23
N GLU A 177 26.76 -18.04 2.28
CA GLU A 177 25.93 -16.87 2.60
C GLU A 177 24.71 -17.26 3.44
N ARG A 178 24.01 -18.35 3.05
CA ARG A 178 22.90 -18.91 3.83
C ARG A 178 23.33 -19.31 5.24
N LYS A 179 24.46 -20.02 5.40
CA LYS A 179 24.97 -20.45 6.72
C LYS A 179 25.32 -19.25 7.60
N MET A 180 25.99 -18.25 7.04
CA MET A 180 26.34 -17.02 7.75
C MET A 180 25.07 -16.28 8.21
N MET A 181 24.09 -16.12 7.32
CA MET A 181 22.85 -15.42 7.65
C MET A 181 22.04 -16.17 8.70
N ARG A 182 22.01 -17.51 8.64
CA ARG A 182 21.40 -18.36 9.67
C ARG A 182 21.95 -18.03 11.07
N MET A 183 23.27 -18.07 11.24
CA MET A 183 23.91 -17.79 12.54
C MET A 183 23.59 -16.37 13.04
N LYS A 184 23.58 -15.39 12.13
CA LYS A 184 23.23 -14.00 12.45
C LYS A 184 21.77 -13.88 12.93
N LEU A 185 20.83 -14.51 12.24
CA LEU A 185 19.40 -14.45 12.56
C LEU A 185 19.09 -15.17 13.87
N GLU A 186 19.73 -16.31 14.16
CA GLU A 186 19.64 -16.98 15.47
C GLU A 186 20.07 -16.04 16.60
N GLY A 187 21.19 -15.33 16.43
CA GLY A 187 21.67 -14.32 17.40
C GLY A 187 20.72 -13.13 17.58
N MET A 188 19.89 -12.83 16.57
CA MET A 188 18.86 -11.78 16.63
C MET A 188 17.52 -12.26 17.23
N GLY A 189 17.45 -13.53 17.66
CA GLY A 189 16.28 -14.13 18.28
C GLY A 189 15.25 -14.70 17.30
N TYR A 190 15.62 -14.89 16.03
CA TYR A 190 14.81 -15.69 15.10
C TYR A 190 15.02 -17.18 15.35
N ARG A 191 13.96 -17.96 15.14
CA ARG A 191 14.03 -19.41 15.14
C ARG A 191 14.24 -19.92 13.72
N ILE A 192 15.18 -20.83 13.52
CA ILE A 192 15.35 -21.52 12.25
C ILE A 192 14.34 -22.66 12.16
N GLU A 193 13.56 -22.70 11.07
CA GLU A 193 12.49 -23.67 10.87
C GLU A 193 12.96 -24.80 9.95
N GLU A 194 13.79 -25.70 10.46
CA GLU A 194 14.36 -26.84 9.70
C GLU A 194 13.32 -27.76 9.05
N GLY A 195 12.11 -27.82 9.61
CA GLY A 195 10.99 -28.59 9.08
C GLY A 195 10.20 -27.89 7.97
N ARG A 196 10.59 -26.68 7.57
CA ARG A 196 9.97 -25.91 6.48
C ARG A 196 11.00 -25.65 5.40
N SER A 197 10.64 -25.99 4.17
CA SER A 197 11.40 -25.61 2.98
C SER A 197 10.76 -24.39 2.31
N GLY A 198 11.60 -23.50 1.78
CA GLY A 198 11.18 -22.56 0.74
C GLY A 198 11.28 -23.21 -0.63
N GLU A 199 10.70 -22.56 -1.63
CA GLU A 199 10.84 -22.97 -3.02
C GLU A 199 12.13 -22.36 -3.59
N PRO A 200 13.13 -23.17 -4.01
CA PRO A 200 14.35 -22.66 -4.60
C PRO A 200 14.06 -22.02 -5.96
N GLU A 201 14.76 -20.93 -6.27
CA GLU A 201 14.73 -20.29 -7.59
C GLU A 201 16.03 -20.59 -8.35
N PRO A 202 16.05 -20.55 -9.70
CA PRO A 202 17.26 -20.80 -10.48
C PRO A 202 18.46 -19.94 -10.06
N GLU A 203 18.23 -18.67 -9.73
CA GLU A 203 19.28 -17.76 -9.23
C GLU A 203 19.52 -17.89 -7.72
N TYR A 204 18.56 -18.42 -6.96
CA TYR A 204 18.64 -18.50 -5.50
C TYR A 204 18.27 -19.92 -5.01
N PRO A 205 19.18 -20.91 -5.19
CA PRO A 205 18.86 -22.32 -4.94
C PRO A 205 18.90 -22.72 -3.45
N TYR A 206 19.29 -21.81 -2.55
CA TYR A 206 19.49 -22.13 -1.13
C TYR A 206 18.45 -21.43 -0.24
N PRO A 207 17.25 -22.01 0.00
CA PRO A 207 16.22 -21.40 0.83
C PRO A 207 16.52 -21.52 2.33
N LEU A 208 16.07 -20.52 3.10
CA LEU A 208 16.05 -20.53 4.56
C LEU A 208 14.69 -20.03 5.04
N VAL A 209 14.04 -20.81 5.90
CA VAL A 209 12.81 -20.40 6.57
C VAL A 209 13.13 -20.10 8.02
N ILE A 210 12.73 -18.91 8.47
CA ILE A 210 12.86 -18.48 9.85
C ILE A 210 11.48 -18.12 10.41
N SER A 211 11.37 -18.06 11.73
CA SER A 211 10.16 -17.54 12.37
C SER A 211 10.47 -16.65 13.57
N ARG A 212 9.50 -15.80 13.91
CA ARG A 212 9.49 -14.97 15.11
C ARG A 212 8.09 -14.95 15.71
N PHE A 213 7.99 -14.93 17.04
CA PHE A 213 6.71 -14.83 17.74
C PHE A 213 6.33 -13.37 17.94
N GLU A 214 5.39 -12.87 17.12
CA GLU A 214 4.98 -11.47 17.09
C GLU A 214 3.57 -11.30 16.51
N ASP A 215 3.05 -10.07 16.53
CA ASP A 215 1.78 -9.74 15.88
C ASP A 215 1.97 -9.45 14.38
N VAL A 216 0.87 -9.42 13.65
CA VAL A 216 0.86 -9.18 12.19
C VAL A 216 0.21 -7.84 11.86
N ARG A 217 0.35 -6.85 12.76
CA ARG A 217 0.01 -5.47 12.42
C ARG A 217 0.93 -4.99 11.31
N LEU A 218 0.41 -4.11 10.45
CA LEU A 218 1.14 -3.66 9.27
C LEU A 218 2.48 -3.00 9.63
N GLU A 219 2.52 -2.23 10.71
CA GLU A 219 3.74 -1.58 11.20
C GLU A 219 4.80 -2.61 11.64
N THR A 220 4.36 -3.67 12.33
CA THR A 220 5.24 -4.75 12.79
C THR A 220 5.82 -5.51 11.60
N VAL A 221 4.96 -5.93 10.65
CA VAL A 221 5.36 -6.69 9.47
C VAL A 221 6.27 -5.85 8.57
N ASN A 222 5.92 -4.60 8.28
CA ASN A 222 6.76 -3.71 7.45
C ASN A 222 8.13 -3.47 8.09
N GLY A 223 8.18 -3.22 9.41
CA GLY A 223 9.46 -3.08 10.11
C GLY A 223 10.32 -4.34 10.04
N ARG A 224 9.70 -5.53 10.12
CA ARG A 224 10.39 -6.81 10.03
C ARG A 224 10.89 -7.12 8.61
N VAL A 225 10.07 -6.82 7.61
CA VAL A 225 10.43 -6.96 6.19
C VAL A 225 11.56 -5.99 5.82
N ASP A 226 11.51 -4.73 6.27
CA ASP A 226 12.59 -3.75 6.07
C ASP A 226 13.92 -4.23 6.68
N GLU A 227 13.88 -4.71 7.93
CA GLU A 227 15.04 -5.29 8.63
C GLU A 227 15.68 -6.43 7.81
N LEU A 228 14.87 -7.42 7.41
CA LEU A 228 15.34 -8.59 6.68
C LEU A 228 15.79 -8.24 5.26
N TYR A 229 15.05 -7.40 4.54
CA TYR A 229 15.38 -6.97 3.18
C TYR A 229 16.74 -6.26 3.14
N ARG A 230 16.97 -5.29 4.04
CA ARG A 230 18.25 -4.58 4.12
C ARG A 230 19.41 -5.49 4.51
N MET A 231 19.18 -6.46 5.40
CA MET A 231 20.20 -7.43 5.77
C MET A 231 20.60 -8.35 4.61
N LEU A 232 19.66 -8.72 3.75
CA LEU A 232 19.88 -9.59 2.60
C LEU A 232 20.56 -8.85 1.44
N GLY A 233 20.20 -7.58 1.20
CA GLY A 233 20.73 -6.78 0.10
C GLY A 233 22.25 -6.61 0.10
N GLY A 234 22.91 -6.71 1.26
CA GLY A 234 24.38 -6.68 1.35
C GLY A 234 25.07 -8.03 1.12
N ASN A 235 24.32 -9.14 1.06
CA ASN A 235 24.83 -10.50 1.22
C ASN A 235 24.32 -11.47 0.13
N GLY A 236 23.96 -10.96 -1.05
CA GLY A 236 23.52 -11.82 -2.17
C GLY A 236 22.19 -12.56 -1.94
N GLY A 237 21.44 -12.19 -0.91
CA GLY A 237 20.16 -12.81 -0.56
C GLY A 237 18.95 -12.07 -1.14
N LYS A 238 17.83 -12.78 -1.24
CA LYS A 238 16.52 -12.26 -1.67
C LYS A 238 15.48 -12.55 -0.59
N TYR A 239 14.65 -11.56 -0.30
CA TYR A 239 13.47 -11.75 0.53
C TYR A 239 12.32 -12.22 -0.36
N ASP A 240 11.73 -13.36 -0.02
CA ASP A 240 10.69 -13.98 -0.85
C ASP A 240 9.28 -13.67 -0.32
N GLY A 241 9.11 -13.71 1.00
CA GLY A 241 7.82 -13.36 1.59
C GLY A 241 7.71 -13.75 3.05
N TRP A 242 6.49 -13.57 3.58
CA TRP A 242 6.13 -13.97 4.93
C TRP A 242 4.76 -14.63 4.97
N GLY A 243 4.45 -15.23 6.10
CA GLY A 243 3.18 -15.90 6.32
C GLY A 243 2.96 -16.22 7.79
N SER A 244 1.70 -16.38 8.18
CA SER A 244 1.35 -16.75 9.54
C SER A 244 0.07 -17.58 9.58
N VAL A 245 -0.14 -18.27 10.70
CA VAL A 245 -1.42 -18.92 10.96
C VAL A 245 -2.46 -17.88 11.35
N MET A 246 -3.70 -18.06 10.89
CA MET A 246 -4.79 -17.18 11.31
C MET A 246 -5.16 -17.40 12.79
N LYS A 247 -5.53 -16.30 13.46
CA LYS A 247 -6.08 -16.25 14.80
C LYS A 247 -7.45 -15.59 14.76
N GLN A 248 -8.49 -16.39 14.81
CA GLN A 248 -9.86 -15.90 14.86
C GLN A 248 -10.34 -15.84 16.31
N PRO A 249 -10.95 -14.73 16.76
CA PRO A 249 -11.60 -14.65 18.06
C PRO A 249 -12.65 -15.74 18.25
N ALA A 250 -12.83 -16.23 19.47
CA ALA A 250 -13.82 -17.27 19.79
C ALA A 250 -15.25 -16.88 19.36
N ILE A 251 -15.60 -15.60 19.45
CA ILE A 251 -16.90 -15.04 19.03
C ILE A 251 -17.11 -15.19 17.52
N TYR A 252 -16.04 -15.01 16.72
CA TYR A 252 -16.11 -15.18 15.27
C TYR A 252 -16.34 -16.66 14.89
N ARG A 253 -15.66 -17.58 15.60
CA ARG A 253 -15.86 -19.03 15.44
C ARG A 253 -17.28 -19.46 15.83
N LEU A 254 -17.82 -18.91 16.92
CA LEU A 254 -19.20 -19.16 17.35
C LEU A 254 -20.21 -18.65 16.31
N ARG A 255 -19.99 -17.45 15.74
CA ARG A 255 -20.86 -16.89 14.71
C ARG A 255 -20.84 -17.70 13.42
N LEU A 256 -19.67 -18.18 12.98
CA LEU A 256 -19.55 -19.08 11.84
C LEU A 256 -20.23 -20.43 12.10
N TRP A 257 -20.07 -20.99 13.31
CA TRP A 257 -20.74 -22.22 13.72
C TRP A 257 -22.27 -22.06 13.74
N LEU A 258 -22.79 -20.96 14.29
CA LEU A 258 -24.22 -20.62 14.27
C LEU A 258 -24.74 -20.47 12.83
N LYS A 259 -24.04 -19.73 11.97
CA LYS A 259 -24.40 -19.61 10.54
C LYS A 259 -24.42 -20.96 9.83
N LYS A 260 -23.43 -21.82 10.07
CA LYS A 260 -23.36 -23.15 9.47
C LYS A 260 -24.52 -24.04 9.95
N ARG A 261 -24.85 -24.03 11.24
CA ARG A 261 -25.98 -24.78 11.81
C ARG A 261 -27.33 -24.29 11.30
N LEU A 262 -27.55 -22.98 11.26
CA LEU A 262 -28.78 -22.38 10.75
C LEU A 262 -28.94 -22.57 9.24
N GLY A 263 -27.84 -22.54 8.48
CA GLY A 263 -27.83 -22.89 7.05
C GLY A 263 -28.23 -24.33 6.79
N THR A 264 -27.75 -25.30 7.58
CA THR A 264 -28.18 -26.71 7.49
C THR A 264 -29.63 -26.95 7.93
N LEU A 265 -30.17 -26.15 8.86
CA LEU A 265 -31.57 -26.25 9.30
C LEU A 265 -32.58 -25.80 8.21
N SER A 266 -32.15 -24.99 7.24
CA SER A 266 -33.00 -24.58 6.11
C SER A 266 -33.18 -25.66 5.03
N LEU A 267 -32.38 -26.74 5.06
CA LEU A 267 -32.40 -27.82 4.06
C LEU A 267 -33.09 -29.11 4.54
N SER A 268 -33.54 -29.19 5.80
CA SER A 268 -34.21 -30.39 6.35
C SER A 268 -35.74 -30.26 6.49
N GLY A 269 -36.35 -29.20 5.95
CA GLY A 269 -37.78 -28.91 6.08
C GLY A 269 -38.54 -28.93 4.75
N ARG A 270 -38.57 -30.05 4.04
CA ARG A 270 -39.63 -30.34 3.06
C ARG A 270 -40.39 -31.58 3.51
N PRO A 271 -41.65 -31.49 3.92
CA PRO A 271 -42.46 -32.68 4.13
C PRO A 271 -42.78 -33.32 2.77
N LYS A 272 -42.62 -34.64 2.71
CA LYS A 272 -43.20 -35.51 1.68
C LYS A 272 -44.66 -35.78 2.04
N GLY A 273 -45.53 -35.76 1.03
CA GLY A 273 -46.86 -36.38 1.06
C GLY A 273 -47.94 -35.47 1.60
#